data_AF-A0A424Y613-F1
#
_entry.id   AF-A0A424Y613-F1
#
_cell.length_a   1.000
_cell.length_b   1.000
_cell.length_c   1.000
_cell.angle_alpha   90.00
_cell.angle_beta   90.00
_cell.angle_gamma   90.00
#
_symmetry.space_group_name_H-M   'P 1'
#
loop_
_entity.id
_entity.type
_entity.pdbx_description
1 polymer ?
#
loop_
_entity_poly.entity_id
_entity_poly.type
_entity_poly.pdbx_seq_one_letter_code
_entity_poly.pdbx_strand_id
1 'polypeptide(L)'
;MSNKLTKKERQFQLEHLINEDPFLTDGDLSDYFHVSIQTIRLDRLELGIPELRERLKTVAADNYEKVKSMAGAEIVGELIDLTLGKGGISILETGADMAFKKTRLVRGHHIFSQAESLAMAVIDANKALTGVSNIKYIQPVNAGTKLVAKAEVVRVRNNKHFVHVMTYANQQQVFRGKFILVTLDEKEETS
;
A
#
# COMPACT_ATOMS: atom_id res chain seq x y z
N MET A 1 -46.57 11.63 9.30
CA MET A 1 -46.96 10.26 8.91
C MET A 1 -45.67 9.49 8.63
N SER A 2 -45.23 8.61 9.55
CA SER A 2 -43.99 7.84 9.36
C SER A 2 -44.23 6.78 8.30
N ASN A 3 -43.71 7.02 7.11
CA ASN A 3 -43.73 6.05 6.02
C ASN A 3 -42.81 4.89 6.42
N LYS A 4 -43.38 3.79 6.91
CA LYS A 4 -42.61 2.57 7.22
C LYS A 4 -42.06 2.04 5.90
N LEU A 5 -40.76 2.20 5.67
CA LEU A 5 -40.03 1.52 4.60
C LEU A 5 -40.42 0.04 4.62
N THR A 6 -40.82 -0.49 3.46
CA THR A 6 -41.14 -1.92 3.37
C THR A 6 -39.86 -2.74 3.55
N LYS A 7 -39.99 -4.00 3.99
CA LYS A 7 -38.83 -4.89 4.21
C LYS A 7 -37.93 -4.96 2.97
N LYS A 8 -38.53 -5.05 1.78
CA LYS A 8 -37.79 -5.10 0.50
C LYS A 8 -37.02 -3.82 0.20
N GLU A 9 -37.64 -2.66 0.38
CA GLU A 9 -36.98 -1.37 0.17
C GLU A 9 -35.85 -1.14 1.16
N ARG A 10 -36.06 -1.52 2.43
CA ARG A 10 -35.02 -1.46 3.46
C ARG A 10 -33.83 -2.36 3.12
N GLN A 11 -34.09 -3.60 2.72
CA GLN A 11 -33.03 -4.55 2.33
C GLN A 11 -32.23 -4.05 1.11
N PHE A 12 -32.92 -3.51 0.10
CA PHE A 12 -32.25 -2.90 -1.06
C PHE A 12 -31.35 -1.72 -0.66
N GLN A 13 -31.87 -0.81 0.17
CA GLN A 13 -31.08 0.33 0.66
C GLN A 13 -29.94 -0.10 1.59
N LEU A 14 -30.13 -1.14 2.39
CA LEU A 14 -29.12 -1.71 3.28
C LEU A 14 -27.93 -2.26 2.49
N GLU A 15 -28.18 -3.00 1.42
CA GLU A 15 -27.13 -3.49 0.53
C GLU A 15 -26.38 -2.32 -0.14
N HIS A 16 -27.11 -1.31 -0.63
CA HIS A 16 -26.51 -0.15 -1.28
C HIS A 16 -25.63 0.66 -0.31
N LEU A 17 -26.12 0.94 0.91
CA LEU A 17 -25.37 1.66 1.93
C LEU A 17 -24.12 0.91 2.38
N ILE A 18 -24.19 -0.41 2.51
CA ILE A 18 -23.04 -1.23 2.90
C ILE A 18 -22.01 -1.33 1.78
N ASN A 19 -22.43 -1.27 0.51
CA ASN A 19 -21.52 -1.21 -0.64
C ASN A 19 -20.83 0.16 -0.76
N GLU A 20 -21.52 1.25 -0.42
CA GLU A 20 -20.94 2.60 -0.41
C GLU A 20 -20.03 2.85 0.80
N ASP A 21 -20.44 2.40 1.99
CA ASP A 21 -19.66 2.49 3.23
C ASP A 21 -19.64 1.15 3.99
N PRO A 22 -18.62 0.31 3.75
CA PRO A 22 -18.46 -0.98 4.42
C PRO A 22 -18.21 -0.89 5.94
N PHE A 23 -17.88 0.30 6.45
CA PHE A 23 -17.49 0.52 7.85
C PHE A 23 -18.70 0.75 8.76
N LEU A 24 -19.90 0.95 8.20
CA LEU A 24 -21.13 1.16 8.96
C LEU A 24 -21.40 -0.01 9.91
N THR A 25 -21.60 0.32 11.19
CA THR A 25 -21.97 -0.64 12.22
C THR A 25 -23.46 -0.96 12.16
N ASP A 26 -23.87 -2.09 12.76
CA ASP A 26 -25.30 -2.40 12.87
C ASP A 26 -26.06 -1.34 13.70
N GLY A 27 -25.37 -0.59 14.58
CA GLY A 27 -25.94 0.53 15.32
C GLY A 27 -26.26 1.71 14.40
N ASP A 28 -25.30 2.11 13.57
CA ASP A 28 -25.49 3.21 12.61
C ASP A 28 -26.63 2.91 11.62
N LEU A 29 -26.70 1.66 11.15
CA LEU A 29 -27.76 1.19 10.27
C LEU A 29 -29.12 1.12 10.99
N SER A 30 -29.13 0.73 12.27
CA SER A 30 -30.33 0.71 13.11
C SER A 30 -30.90 2.12 13.27
N ASP A 31 -30.03 3.09 13.52
CA ASP A 31 -30.39 4.50 13.67
C ASP A 31 -30.90 5.09 12.35
N TYR A 32 -30.22 4.78 11.23
CA TYR A 32 -30.60 5.24 9.89
C TYR A 32 -31.97 4.73 9.45
N PHE A 33 -32.25 3.44 9.65
CA PHE A 33 -33.51 2.81 9.22
C PHE A 33 -34.63 2.90 10.27
N HIS A 34 -34.34 3.45 11.46
CA HIS A 34 -35.27 3.52 12.59
C HIS A 34 -35.89 2.16 12.95
N VAL A 35 -35.08 1.10 12.90
CA VAL A 35 -35.45 -0.26 13.29
C VAL A 35 -34.54 -0.74 14.42
N SER A 36 -34.78 -1.93 14.98
CA SER A 36 -33.86 -2.50 15.97
C SER A 36 -32.61 -3.09 15.30
N ILE A 37 -31.49 -3.11 16.02
CA ILE A 37 -30.24 -3.78 15.61
C ILE A 37 -30.51 -5.24 15.21
N GLN A 38 -31.43 -5.91 15.92
CA GLN A 38 -31.83 -7.28 15.62
C GLN A 38 -32.49 -7.41 14.23
N THR A 39 -33.26 -6.40 13.82
CA THR A 39 -33.88 -6.35 12.49
C THR A 39 -32.82 -6.17 11.41
N ILE A 40 -31.84 -5.31 11.62
CA ILE A 40 -30.69 -5.13 10.71
C ILE A 40 -29.89 -6.42 10.57
N ARG A 41 -29.60 -7.13 11.68
CA ARG A 41 -28.89 -8.41 11.64
C ARG A 41 -29.64 -9.46 10.85
N LEU A 42 -30.96 -9.56 11.02
CA LEU A 42 -31.79 -10.50 10.27
C LEU A 42 -31.79 -10.15 8.78
N ASP A 43 -31.95 -8.88 8.43
CA ASP A 43 -31.93 -8.43 7.03
C ASP A 43 -30.57 -8.69 6.37
N ARG A 44 -29.45 -8.45 7.08
CA ARG A 44 -28.10 -8.77 6.60
C ARG A 44 -27.91 -10.27 6.37
N LEU A 45 -28.36 -11.11 7.31
CA LEU A 45 -28.25 -12.57 7.19
C LEU A 45 -29.03 -13.09 5.99
N GLU A 46 -30.23 -12.55 5.74
CA GLU A 46 -31.03 -12.90 4.56
C GLU A 46 -30.37 -12.49 3.24
N LEU A 47 -29.68 -11.35 3.24
CA LEU A 47 -28.92 -10.85 2.08
C LEU A 47 -27.51 -11.46 1.96
N GLY A 48 -27.09 -12.30 2.89
CA GLY A 48 -25.74 -12.88 2.91
C GLY A 48 -24.63 -11.87 3.21
N ILE A 49 -24.93 -10.73 3.86
CA ILE A 49 -23.97 -9.66 4.14
C ILE A 49 -23.13 -10.00 5.40
N PRO A 50 -21.82 -10.24 5.26
CA PRO A 50 -20.94 -10.71 6.33
C PRO A 50 -20.66 -9.63 7.39
N GLU A 51 -20.37 -10.03 8.62
CA GLU A 51 -20.19 -9.13 9.78
C GLU A 51 -19.14 -8.04 9.55
N LEU A 52 -19.23 -6.93 10.30
CA LEU A 52 -18.29 -5.80 10.17
C LEU A 52 -16.82 -6.25 10.17
N ARG A 53 -16.43 -7.15 11.06
CA ARG A 53 -15.06 -7.65 11.13
C ARG A 53 -14.60 -8.37 9.86
N GLU A 54 -15.50 -9.09 9.21
CA GLU A 54 -15.21 -9.78 7.94
C GLU A 54 -15.19 -8.79 6.78
N ARG A 55 -16.14 -7.85 6.71
CA ARG A 55 -16.12 -6.76 5.72
C ARG A 55 -14.83 -5.94 5.79
N LEU A 56 -14.35 -5.64 6.99
CA LEU A 56 -13.08 -4.93 7.21
C LEU A 56 -11.88 -5.71 6.68
N LYS A 57 -11.87 -7.04 6.82
CA LYS A 57 -10.81 -7.89 6.27
C LYS A 57 -10.83 -7.88 4.75
N THR A 58 -12.00 -7.97 4.15
CA THR A 58 -12.16 -7.96 2.68
C THR A 58 -11.72 -6.62 2.11
N VAL A 59 -12.16 -5.49 2.68
CA VAL A 59 -11.73 -4.15 2.23
C VAL A 59 -10.23 -3.92 2.44
N ALA A 60 -9.67 -4.39 3.56
CA ALA A 60 -8.23 -4.31 3.79
C ALA A 60 -7.44 -5.15 2.76
N ALA A 61 -7.93 -6.34 2.41
CA ALA A 61 -7.33 -7.19 1.39
C ALA A 61 -7.46 -6.60 -0.03
N ASP A 62 -8.63 -6.07 -0.38
CA ASP A 62 -8.92 -5.50 -1.70
C ASP A 62 -8.15 -4.20 -1.94
N ASN A 63 -8.03 -3.33 -0.92
CA ASN A 63 -7.17 -2.15 -1.00
C ASN A 63 -5.70 -2.54 -1.08
N TYR A 64 -5.28 -3.59 -0.36
CA TYR A 64 -3.91 -4.10 -0.46
C TYR A 64 -3.60 -4.65 -1.86
N GLU A 65 -4.51 -5.41 -2.49
CA GLU A 65 -4.33 -5.91 -3.86
C GLU A 65 -4.44 -4.81 -4.93
N LYS A 66 -5.31 -3.80 -4.76
CA LYS A 66 -5.37 -2.64 -5.66
C LYS A 66 -4.10 -1.79 -5.59
N VAL A 67 -3.59 -1.52 -4.39
CA VAL A 67 -2.32 -0.80 -4.22
C VAL A 67 -1.16 -1.64 -4.76
N LYS A 68 -1.17 -2.96 -4.54
CA LYS A 68 -0.16 -3.88 -5.11
C LYS A 68 -0.24 -3.99 -6.64
N SER A 69 -1.41 -3.85 -7.27
CA SER A 69 -1.55 -3.93 -8.72
C SER A 69 -1.26 -2.60 -9.44
N MET A 70 -1.61 -1.46 -8.83
CA MET A 70 -1.26 -0.13 -9.36
C MET A 70 0.23 0.20 -9.16
N ALA A 71 0.82 -0.17 -8.03
CA ALA A 71 2.25 0.05 -7.77
C ALA A 71 3.14 -1.12 -8.26
N GLY A 72 2.63 -2.36 -8.31
CA GLY A 72 3.44 -3.55 -8.55
C GLY A 72 3.94 -3.75 -9.98
N ALA A 73 3.35 -3.08 -10.98
CA ALA A 73 3.80 -3.18 -12.36
C ALA A 73 5.18 -2.51 -12.59
N GLU A 74 5.57 -1.56 -11.73
CA GLU A 74 6.78 -0.75 -11.91
C GLU A 74 7.83 -0.97 -10.79
N ILE A 75 7.57 -1.87 -9.84
CA ILE A 75 8.50 -2.15 -8.73
C ILE A 75 9.56 -3.18 -9.16
N VAL A 76 10.83 -2.84 -8.92
CA VAL A 76 11.92 -3.79 -9.10
C VAL A 76 11.95 -4.77 -7.92
N GLY A 77 11.70 -6.04 -8.22
CA GLY A 77 11.59 -7.12 -7.25
C GLY A 77 10.14 -7.41 -6.86
N GLU A 78 9.97 -8.26 -5.86
CA GLU A 78 8.68 -8.66 -5.32
C GLU A 78 8.31 -7.81 -4.11
N LEU A 79 7.18 -7.11 -4.18
CA LEU A 79 6.63 -6.37 -3.04
C LEU A 79 5.94 -7.33 -2.07
N ILE A 80 6.44 -7.38 -0.83
CA ILE A 80 5.97 -8.29 0.22
C ILE A 80 4.99 -7.59 1.17
N ASP A 81 5.32 -6.37 1.56
CA ASP A 81 4.54 -5.55 2.48
C ASP A 81 4.54 -4.09 2.03
N LEU A 82 3.42 -3.42 2.19
CA LEU A 82 3.26 -2.02 1.83
C LEU A 82 2.21 -1.35 2.71
N THR A 83 2.63 -0.29 3.38
CA THR A 83 1.75 0.62 4.11
C THR A 83 2.01 2.05 3.60
N LEU A 84 1.10 2.56 2.77
CA LEU A 84 1.18 3.89 2.18
C LEU A 84 1.42 4.97 3.25
N GLY A 85 2.30 5.92 2.94
CA GLY A 85 2.71 7.01 3.82
C GLY A 85 3.55 6.59 5.03
N LYS A 86 3.81 5.28 5.23
CA LYS A 86 4.59 4.78 6.38
C LYS A 86 5.82 3.99 5.98
N GLY A 87 5.68 2.96 5.15
CA GLY A 87 6.80 2.09 4.82
C GLY A 87 6.41 0.85 4.02
N GLY A 88 7.39 0.02 3.71
CA GLY A 88 7.18 -1.18 2.90
C GLY A 88 8.42 -2.07 2.83
N ILE A 89 8.23 -3.29 2.31
CA ILE A 89 9.27 -4.31 2.17
C ILE A 89 9.21 -4.90 0.77
N SER A 90 10.35 -4.90 0.06
CA SER A 90 10.51 -5.65 -1.19
C SER A 90 11.68 -6.62 -1.13
N ILE A 91 11.60 -7.65 -1.95
CA ILE A 91 12.57 -8.72 -2.06
C ILE A 91 13.05 -8.79 -3.51
N LEU A 92 14.37 -8.86 -3.71
CA LEU A 92 14.97 -9.06 -5.02
C LEU A 92 15.94 -10.24 -4.97
N GLU A 93 15.66 -11.27 -5.76
CA GLU A 93 16.60 -12.37 -5.96
C GLU A 93 17.55 -12.00 -7.10
N THR A 94 18.83 -11.83 -6.77
CA THR A 94 19.82 -11.34 -7.72
C THR A 94 20.27 -12.46 -8.66
N GLY A 95 20.04 -12.32 -9.96
CA GLY A 95 20.47 -13.28 -10.97
C GLY A 95 21.90 -13.02 -11.49
N ALA A 96 22.41 -13.95 -12.30
CA ALA A 96 23.72 -13.80 -12.96
C ALA A 96 23.74 -12.65 -13.98
N ASP A 97 22.59 -12.34 -14.57
CA ASP A 97 22.32 -11.20 -15.45
C ASP A 97 22.49 -9.86 -14.73
N MET A 98 22.27 -9.81 -13.41
CA MET A 98 22.43 -8.59 -12.61
C MET A 98 23.89 -8.32 -12.20
N ALA A 99 24.79 -9.28 -12.42
CA ALA A 99 26.16 -9.22 -11.94
C ALA A 99 27.22 -9.01 -13.04
N PHE A 100 28.41 -8.60 -12.63
CA PHE A 100 29.59 -8.62 -13.51
C PHE A 100 30.01 -10.06 -13.80
N LYS A 101 30.16 -10.41 -15.09
CA LYS A 101 30.48 -11.77 -15.55
C LYS A 101 31.72 -12.38 -14.87
N LYS A 102 32.75 -11.57 -14.60
CA LYS A 102 34.04 -12.04 -14.05
C LYS A 102 34.02 -12.22 -12.53
N THR A 103 33.39 -11.30 -11.79
CA THR A 103 33.47 -11.25 -10.32
C THR A 103 32.22 -11.74 -9.62
N ARG A 104 31.12 -11.94 -10.36
CA ARG A 104 29.77 -12.22 -9.85
C ARG A 104 29.21 -11.17 -8.90
N LEU A 105 29.85 -10.00 -8.81
CA LEU A 105 29.35 -8.87 -8.02
C LEU A 105 28.11 -8.26 -8.68
N VAL A 106 27.03 -8.13 -7.93
CA VAL A 106 25.80 -7.47 -8.36
C VAL A 106 26.12 -6.00 -8.64
N ARG A 107 25.66 -5.53 -9.81
CA ARG A 107 25.87 -4.14 -10.22
C ARG A 107 24.99 -3.24 -9.36
N GLY A 108 25.59 -2.17 -8.82
CA GLY A 108 24.94 -1.32 -7.84
C GLY A 108 23.60 -0.73 -8.30
N HIS A 109 23.43 -0.46 -9.59
CA HIS A 109 22.18 0.07 -10.14
C HIS A 109 20.98 -0.84 -9.87
N HIS A 110 21.13 -2.16 -9.82
CA HIS A 110 20.00 -3.06 -9.50
C HIS A 110 19.52 -2.90 -8.05
N ILE A 111 20.48 -2.75 -7.12
CA ILE A 111 20.19 -2.50 -5.71
C ILE A 111 19.55 -1.12 -5.54
N PHE A 112 20.08 -0.13 -6.26
CA PHE A 112 19.53 1.22 -6.30
C PHE A 112 18.10 1.23 -6.85
N SER A 113 17.86 0.58 -7.99
CA SER A 113 16.54 0.54 -8.62
C SER A 113 15.50 -0.13 -7.72
N GLN A 114 15.85 -1.23 -7.04
CA GLN A 114 14.96 -1.84 -6.03
C GLN A 114 14.62 -0.85 -4.90
N ALA A 115 15.63 -0.15 -4.38
CA ALA A 115 15.44 0.78 -3.28
C ALA A 115 14.63 2.00 -3.69
N GLU A 116 14.89 2.55 -4.87
CA GLU A 116 14.18 3.69 -5.44
C GLU A 116 12.72 3.33 -5.74
N SER A 117 12.48 2.22 -6.43
CA SER A 117 11.11 1.79 -6.75
C SER A 117 10.30 1.51 -5.49
N LEU A 118 10.91 0.91 -4.45
CA LEU A 118 10.24 0.73 -3.16
C LEU A 118 9.97 2.08 -2.47
N ALA A 119 10.90 3.03 -2.53
CA ALA A 119 10.68 4.36 -1.96
C ALA A 119 9.51 5.10 -2.65
N MET A 120 9.39 4.95 -3.97
CA MET A 120 8.25 5.50 -4.72
C MET A 120 6.94 4.77 -4.41
N ALA A 121 6.98 3.46 -4.16
CA ALA A 121 5.77 2.70 -3.84
C ALA A 121 5.15 3.08 -2.47
N VAL A 122 5.97 3.50 -1.50
CA VAL A 122 5.49 3.83 -0.14
C VAL A 122 4.89 5.21 0.00
N ILE A 123 5.00 6.08 -0.99
CA ILE A 123 4.40 7.42 -0.96
C ILE A 123 2.97 7.37 -1.51
N ASP A 124 2.08 8.11 -0.84
CA ASP A 124 0.67 8.21 -1.20
C ASP A 124 0.49 9.35 -2.23
N ALA A 125 0.91 9.11 -3.47
CA ALA A 125 0.83 10.10 -4.55
C ALA A 125 0.67 9.44 -5.92
N ASN A 126 -0.17 10.04 -6.78
CA ASN A 126 -0.36 9.56 -8.14
C ASN A 126 0.83 9.89 -9.04
N LYS A 127 1.48 11.03 -8.80
CA LYS A 127 2.68 11.47 -9.55
C LYS A 127 3.78 11.90 -8.61
N ALA A 128 4.89 11.19 -8.68
CA ALA A 128 6.08 11.52 -7.91
C ALA A 128 7.36 11.21 -8.66
N LEU A 129 8.43 11.90 -8.26
CA LEU A 129 9.76 11.73 -8.82
C LEU A 129 10.83 11.80 -7.73
N THR A 130 11.94 11.11 -7.95
CA THR A 130 13.12 11.25 -7.10
C THR A 130 13.79 12.59 -7.35
N GLY A 131 13.71 13.50 -6.39
CA GLY A 131 14.41 14.79 -6.46
C GLY A 131 15.89 14.66 -6.07
N VAL A 132 16.16 14.01 -4.94
CA VAL A 132 17.54 13.78 -4.45
C VAL A 132 17.64 12.39 -3.84
N SER A 133 18.75 11.70 -4.11
CA SER A 133 19.11 10.47 -3.42
C SER A 133 20.53 10.56 -2.83
N ASN A 134 20.69 10.15 -1.57
CA ASN A 134 21.99 9.98 -0.93
C ASN A 134 22.15 8.50 -0.59
N ILE A 135 23.07 7.83 -1.27
CA ILE A 135 23.21 6.38 -1.23
C ILE A 135 24.59 5.96 -0.74
N LYS A 136 24.64 4.81 -0.06
CA LYS A 136 25.88 4.17 0.39
C LYS A 136 25.81 2.67 0.09
N TYR A 137 26.77 2.19 -0.69
CA TYR A 137 27.05 0.77 -0.83
C TYR A 137 28.00 0.38 0.29
N ILE A 138 27.49 -0.40 1.25
CA ILE A 138 28.20 -0.74 2.49
C ILE A 138 29.01 -2.03 2.30
N GLN A 139 28.43 -3.01 1.60
CA GLN A 139 29.05 -4.31 1.37
C GLN A 139 28.77 -4.79 -0.05
N PRO A 140 29.71 -5.52 -0.67
CA PRO A 140 29.49 -6.16 -1.95
C PRO A 140 28.43 -7.26 -1.84
N VAL A 141 27.65 -7.45 -2.91
CA VAL A 141 26.62 -8.50 -3.02
C VAL A 141 26.97 -9.39 -4.20
N ASN A 142 26.86 -10.71 -4.04
CA ASN A 142 27.10 -11.68 -5.11
C ASN A 142 25.79 -12.12 -5.78
N ALA A 143 25.83 -12.46 -7.06
CA ALA A 143 24.69 -13.09 -7.75
C ALA A 143 24.27 -14.38 -7.04
N GLY A 144 22.96 -14.61 -6.97
CA GLY A 144 22.31 -15.68 -6.20
C GLY A 144 21.93 -15.24 -4.79
N THR A 145 22.16 -13.97 -4.43
CA THR A 145 21.81 -13.44 -3.10
C THR A 145 20.39 -12.87 -3.12
N LYS A 146 19.64 -13.13 -2.06
CA LYS A 146 18.33 -12.54 -1.80
C LYS A 146 18.50 -11.22 -1.06
N LEU A 147 18.03 -10.13 -1.65
CA LEU A 147 18.09 -8.78 -1.09
C LEU A 147 16.73 -8.39 -0.51
N VAL A 148 16.71 -8.06 0.77
CA VAL A 148 15.51 -7.56 1.46
C VAL A 148 15.67 -6.05 1.65
N ALA A 149 14.88 -5.26 0.92
CA ALA A 149 14.82 -3.83 1.07
C ALA A 149 13.67 -3.45 2.00
N LYS A 150 13.92 -2.53 2.94
CA LYS A 150 12.93 -1.99 3.87
C LYS A 150 12.91 -0.48 3.71
N ALA A 151 11.75 0.08 3.41
CA ALA A 151 11.53 1.50 3.27
C ALA A 151 10.71 2.04 4.46
N GLU A 152 11.06 3.25 4.90
CA GLU A 152 10.41 3.97 5.98
C GLU A 152 10.29 5.45 5.60
N VAL A 153 9.07 5.98 5.65
CA VAL A 153 8.80 7.41 5.47
C VAL A 153 9.10 8.09 6.80
N VAL A 154 10.22 8.83 6.85
CA VAL A 154 10.69 9.46 8.10
C VAL A 154 10.18 10.87 8.29
N ARG A 155 9.81 11.56 7.20
CA ARG A 155 9.32 12.93 7.25
C ARG A 155 8.55 13.27 5.98
N VAL A 156 7.53 14.10 6.11
CA VAL A 156 6.86 14.77 4.99
C VAL A 156 6.94 16.29 5.23
N ARG A 157 7.23 17.07 4.18
CA ARG A 157 7.27 18.53 4.23
C ARG A 157 6.78 19.10 2.90
N ASN A 158 5.57 19.66 2.90
CA ASN A 158 4.87 20.10 1.69
C ASN A 158 4.83 18.91 0.69
N ASN A 159 5.20 19.15 -0.57
CA ASN A 159 5.30 18.12 -1.60
C ASN A 159 6.57 17.25 -1.53
N LYS A 160 7.37 17.32 -0.46
CA LYS A 160 8.61 16.53 -0.30
C LYS A 160 8.45 15.41 0.72
N HIS A 161 8.70 14.19 0.29
CA HIS A 161 8.68 12.98 1.12
C HIS A 161 10.10 12.48 1.33
N PHE A 162 10.49 12.30 2.58
CA PHE A 162 11.79 11.81 2.98
C PHE A 162 11.66 10.33 3.32
N VAL A 163 12.26 9.47 2.51
CA VAL A 163 12.18 8.02 2.67
C VAL A 163 13.58 7.46 2.92
N HIS A 164 13.73 6.70 3.98
CA HIS A 164 14.94 5.93 4.23
C HIS A 164 14.73 4.50 3.75
N VAL A 165 15.70 3.96 3.02
CA VAL A 165 15.70 2.57 2.56
C VAL A 165 16.96 1.88 3.00
N MET A 166 16.81 0.71 3.61
CA MET A 166 17.91 -0.16 4.02
C MET A 166 17.76 -1.50 3.34
N THR A 167 18.79 -1.96 2.65
CA THR A 167 18.81 -3.28 2.02
C THR A 167 19.74 -4.21 2.78
N TYR A 168 19.27 -5.44 3.00
CA TYR A 168 19.97 -6.48 3.72
C TYR A 168 20.18 -7.71 2.85
N ALA A 169 21.35 -8.32 2.99
CA ALA A 169 21.64 -9.68 2.52
C ALA A 169 22.00 -10.53 3.74
N ASN A 170 21.28 -11.63 3.98
CA ASN A 170 21.53 -12.53 5.13
C ASN A 170 21.69 -11.77 6.47
N GLN A 171 20.78 -10.83 6.75
CA GLN A 171 20.77 -9.97 7.95
C GLN A 171 21.89 -8.90 8.02
N GLN A 172 22.85 -8.90 7.11
CA GLN A 172 23.87 -7.86 7.02
C GLN A 172 23.38 -6.70 6.15
N GLN A 173 23.52 -5.47 6.63
CA GLN A 173 23.16 -4.29 5.85
C GLN A 173 24.17 -4.08 4.72
N VAL A 174 23.71 -4.14 3.48
CA VAL A 174 24.56 -4.03 2.28
C VAL A 174 24.41 -2.67 1.58
N PHE A 175 23.27 -2.02 1.76
CA PHE A 175 22.97 -0.73 1.15
C PHE A 175 22.17 0.17 2.09
N ARG A 176 22.33 1.48 1.92
CA ARG A 176 21.49 2.51 2.54
C ARG A 176 21.19 3.60 1.52
N GLY A 177 19.92 3.98 1.41
CA GLY A 177 19.48 5.13 0.63
C GLY A 177 18.66 6.09 1.48
N LYS A 178 18.87 7.39 1.28
CA LYS A 178 17.97 8.45 1.73
C LYS A 178 17.42 9.13 0.49
N PHE A 179 16.12 9.02 0.27
CA PHE A 179 15.43 9.55 -0.89
C PHE A 179 14.60 10.76 -0.46
N ILE A 180 14.68 11.82 -1.25
CA ILE A 180 13.77 12.97 -1.19
C ILE A 180 12.94 12.89 -2.46
N LEU A 181 11.72 12.40 -2.32
CA LEU A 181 10.74 12.31 -3.40
C LEU A 181 9.92 13.59 -3.43
N VAL A 182 9.59 14.04 -4.63
CA VAL A 182 8.79 15.24 -4.85
C VAL A 182 7.49 14.81 -5.54
N THR A 183 6.36 15.15 -4.94
CA THR A 183 5.04 14.95 -5.54
C THR A 183 4.69 16.13 -6.42
N LEU A 184 4.00 15.84 -7.53
CA LEU A 184 3.60 16.85 -8.52
C LEU A 184 2.17 17.33 -8.32
N ASP A 185 1.44 16.76 -7.36
CA ASP A 185 -0.02 16.93 -7.24
C ASP A 185 -0.46 18.14 -6.37
N GLU A 186 0.40 19.14 -6.08
CA GLU A 186 -0.03 20.38 -5.41
C GLU A 186 0.52 21.67 -6.07
N LYS A 187 -0.12 22.07 -7.18
CA LYS A 187 -0.96 23.29 -7.35
C LYS A 187 -1.02 23.67 -8.83
N GLU A 188 -2.20 23.53 -9.44
CA GLU A 188 -2.65 24.52 -10.42
C GLU A 188 -2.75 25.86 -9.70
N GLU A 189 -1.67 26.64 -9.68
CA GLU A 189 -1.78 28.08 -9.45
C GLU A 189 -2.46 28.67 -10.68
N THR A 190 -3.77 28.85 -10.56
CA THR A 190 -4.57 29.66 -11.48
C THR A 190 -3.92 31.03 -11.57
N SER A 191 -3.34 31.36 -12.73
CA SER A 191 -2.92 32.70 -13.12
C SER A 191 -3.85 33.23 -14.19
#